data_AF-A0A9Q0KG00-F1
#
_entry.id   AF-A0A9Q0KG00-F1
#
_cell.length_a   1.000
_cell.length_b   1.000
_cell.length_c   1.000
_cell.angle_alpha   90.00
_cell.angle_beta   90.00
_cell.angle_gamma   90.00
#
_symmetry.space_group_name_H-M   'P 1'
#
loop_
_entity.id
_entity.type
_entity.pdbx_description
1 polymer ?
#
loop_
_entity_poly.entity_id
_entity_poly.type
_entity_poly.pdbx_seq_one_letter_code
_entity_poly.pdbx_strand_id
1 'polypeptide(L)'
;MAVQSCVFLVLGFIYVQTVGVFASNISVPLSRSSFPEGFIFGTASSAYQYEGAAFVDGKGPSIWDTFTHRYPGKITDHSNGDVALDSYYRYKKSQKGKIGITLVSSWIVPISRSKSNIAAAHRALDFKLGWFMSPLTYGYYPRTMRTLVGDRLPEFSKKQSRMVKGSLDFVGLNYYTANYAADDVQLYKTVNISSTTDSHVQLTVSKNGRFIGAASGAAAFYVYPRGIRELLIYTKKKYRNPVIFITENGYGELNNHTLPLQEALKDDKRADFYRRHLLYLRRAIQDGVDVRGYFAWSLLDNFEWNNGYTIRFGINYVDYNDGLKRYPKRSAIWFKKFLKK
;
A
#
# COMPACT_ATOMS: atom_id res chain seq x y z
N MET A 1 -47.59 39.72 59.03
CA MET A 1 -47.23 38.35 58.61
C MET A 1 -47.03 38.37 57.11
N ALA A 2 -45.76 38.43 56.68
CA ALA A 2 -45.39 38.58 55.28
C ALA A 2 -45.29 37.20 54.62
N VAL A 3 -45.92 37.05 53.47
CA VAL A 3 -45.91 35.83 52.65
C VAL A 3 -44.64 35.84 51.82
N GLN A 4 -43.80 34.83 52.02
CA GLN A 4 -42.51 34.66 51.37
C GLN A 4 -42.65 33.70 50.19
N SER A 5 -42.31 34.19 49.00
CA SER A 5 -42.33 33.47 47.72
C SER A 5 -41.32 32.33 47.70
N CYS A 6 -41.76 31.11 47.35
CA CYS A 6 -40.87 30.00 46.96
C CYS A 6 -40.79 29.93 45.43
N VAL A 7 -39.60 30.20 44.90
CA VAL A 7 -39.25 30.04 43.49
C VAL A 7 -38.86 28.58 43.24
N PHE A 8 -39.59 27.88 42.37
CA PHE A 8 -39.17 26.59 41.82
C PHE A 8 -38.19 26.82 40.67
N LEU A 9 -36.94 26.41 40.86
CA LEU A 9 -35.90 26.35 39.82
C LEU A 9 -36.06 25.04 39.05
N VAL A 10 -36.65 25.09 37.85
CA VAL A 10 -36.63 23.99 36.88
C VAL A 10 -35.37 24.15 36.02
N LEU A 11 -34.35 23.33 36.27
CA LEU A 11 -33.16 23.21 35.42
C LEU A 11 -33.51 22.43 34.15
N GLY A 12 -33.93 23.14 33.10
CA GLY A 12 -34.00 22.58 31.75
C GLY A 12 -32.61 22.51 31.12
N PHE A 13 -32.04 21.31 31.02
CA PHE A 13 -30.89 21.07 30.16
C PHE A 13 -31.32 21.09 28.69
N ILE A 14 -31.10 22.23 28.02
CA ILE A 14 -31.20 22.32 26.55
C ILE A 14 -29.96 21.64 25.97
N TYR A 15 -30.13 20.42 25.46
CA TYR A 15 -29.13 19.76 24.63
C TYR A 15 -29.12 20.41 23.26
N VAL A 16 -28.33 21.47 23.10
CA VAL A 16 -28.03 22.03 21.78
C VAL A 16 -27.22 20.99 21.03
N GLN A 17 -27.85 20.28 20.09
CA GLN A 17 -27.13 19.55 19.06
C GLN A 17 -26.39 20.57 18.20
N THR A 18 -25.13 20.86 18.56
CA THR A 18 -24.20 21.44 17.59
C THR A 18 -23.96 20.38 16.53
N VAL A 19 -24.73 20.45 15.45
CA VAL A 19 -24.34 19.87 14.16
C VAL A 19 -23.08 20.62 13.76
N GLY A 20 -21.93 20.06 14.13
CA GLY A 20 -20.63 20.52 13.69
C GLY A 20 -20.54 20.31 12.18
N VAL A 21 -20.95 21.32 11.43
CA VAL A 21 -20.50 21.53 10.06
C VAL A 21 -19.00 21.74 10.17
N PHE A 22 -18.21 20.70 9.86
CA PHE A 22 -16.77 20.83 9.65
C PHE A 22 -16.55 21.62 8.35
N ALA A 23 -16.81 22.92 8.39
CA ALA A 23 -16.34 23.87 7.42
C ALA A 23 -14.82 24.04 7.64
N SER A 24 -14.06 23.63 6.63
CA SER A 24 -12.73 24.12 6.29
C SER A 24 -11.81 24.48 7.47
N ASN A 25 -11.23 23.48 8.14
CA ASN A 25 -9.94 23.72 8.77
C ASN A 25 -8.97 24.13 7.66
N ILE A 26 -8.54 25.39 7.70
CA ILE A 26 -7.53 25.99 6.83
C ILE A 26 -6.44 24.95 6.63
N SER A 27 -6.43 24.34 5.45
CA SER A 27 -5.51 23.26 5.16
C SER A 27 -4.14 23.90 5.11
N VAL A 28 -3.30 23.65 6.12
CA VAL A 28 -1.87 23.94 6.01
C VAL A 28 -1.45 23.40 4.63
N PRO A 29 -1.01 24.27 3.70
CA PRO A 29 -0.68 23.85 2.36
C PRO A 29 0.33 22.70 2.44
N LEU A 30 -0.03 21.55 1.90
CA LEU A 30 0.86 20.40 1.89
C LEU A 30 1.97 20.69 0.86
N SER A 31 3.21 20.72 1.32
CA SER A 31 4.41 21.00 0.52
C SER A 31 5.53 20.03 0.87
N ARG A 32 6.64 20.03 0.11
CA ARG A 32 7.84 19.27 0.46
C ARG A 32 8.34 19.56 1.88
N SER A 33 8.26 20.82 2.33
CA SER A 33 8.67 21.24 3.69
C SER A 33 7.74 20.74 4.80
N SER A 34 6.60 20.13 4.46
CA SER A 34 5.74 19.44 5.44
C SER A 34 6.30 18.09 5.91
N PHE A 35 7.43 17.63 5.36
CA PHE A 35 8.09 16.37 5.68
C PHE A 35 9.47 16.61 6.29
N PRO A 36 10.01 15.66 7.07
CA PRO A 36 11.33 15.82 7.70
C PRO A 36 12.44 16.13 6.70
N GLU A 37 13.49 16.79 7.19
CA GLU A 37 14.70 16.97 6.39
C GLU A 37 15.26 15.61 5.94
N GLY A 38 15.76 15.56 4.70
CA GLY A 38 16.23 14.32 4.09
C GLY A 38 15.14 13.37 3.60
N PHE A 39 13.84 13.70 3.76
CA PHE A 39 12.76 12.85 3.24
C PHE A 39 12.83 12.72 1.71
N ILE A 40 12.82 11.48 1.24
CA ILE A 40 13.02 11.14 -0.17
C ILE A 40 11.68 11.09 -0.89
N PHE A 41 11.60 11.82 -2.00
CA PHE A 41 10.50 11.70 -2.95
C PHE A 41 11.08 11.24 -4.27
N GLY A 42 10.45 10.25 -4.90
CA GLY A 42 10.92 9.73 -6.18
C GLY A 42 9.91 8.86 -6.87
N THR A 43 10.39 8.09 -7.83
CA THR A 43 9.62 7.11 -8.61
C THR A 43 10.26 5.74 -8.42
N ALA A 44 9.45 4.70 -8.29
CA ALA A 44 9.95 3.33 -8.17
C ALA A 44 10.14 2.67 -9.55
N SER A 45 10.99 1.64 -9.60
CA SER A 45 11.12 0.70 -10.72
C SER A 45 11.32 -0.72 -10.16
N SER A 46 11.29 -1.74 -11.00
CA SER A 46 11.35 -3.14 -10.59
C SER A 46 12.78 -3.68 -10.70
N ALA A 47 13.21 -4.47 -9.71
CA ALA A 47 14.52 -5.11 -9.67
C ALA A 47 14.89 -5.82 -10.98
N TYR A 48 13.96 -6.62 -11.51
CA TYR A 48 14.13 -7.35 -12.78
C TYR A 48 14.43 -6.46 -13.98
N GLN A 49 14.05 -5.18 -13.93
CA GLN A 49 14.31 -4.21 -15.01
C GLN A 49 15.67 -3.51 -14.89
N TYR A 50 16.38 -3.66 -13.76
CA TYR A 50 17.57 -2.86 -13.43
C TYR A 50 18.83 -3.67 -13.09
N GLU A 51 18.68 -4.80 -12.38
CA GLU A 51 19.81 -5.52 -11.75
C GLU A 51 20.86 -5.98 -12.76
N GLY A 52 20.46 -6.82 -13.73
CA GLY A 52 21.38 -7.61 -14.55
C GLY A 52 22.01 -8.77 -13.76
N ALA A 53 22.86 -9.56 -14.41
CA ALA A 53 23.61 -10.67 -13.83
C ALA A 53 22.72 -11.80 -13.24
N ALA A 54 21.71 -12.23 -14.01
CA ALA A 54 20.63 -13.11 -13.54
C ALA A 54 21.05 -14.43 -12.86
N PHE A 55 22.27 -14.92 -13.13
CA PHE A 55 22.79 -16.22 -12.66
C PHE A 55 24.16 -16.13 -11.95
N VAL A 56 24.52 -14.94 -11.46
CA VAL A 56 25.84 -14.67 -10.87
C VAL A 56 25.74 -14.54 -9.35
N ASP A 57 26.83 -14.84 -8.63
CA ASP A 57 26.99 -14.64 -7.19
C ASP A 57 25.88 -15.22 -6.29
N GLY A 58 25.26 -16.32 -6.74
CA GLY A 58 24.25 -17.04 -5.96
C GLY A 58 22.86 -16.41 -5.99
N LYS A 59 22.57 -15.49 -6.91
CA LYS A 59 21.19 -15.07 -7.21
C LYS A 59 20.36 -16.30 -7.63
N GLY A 60 19.28 -16.58 -6.91
CA GLY A 60 18.31 -17.60 -7.29
C GLY A 60 17.40 -17.13 -8.43
N PRO A 61 16.83 -18.05 -9.24
CA PRO A 61 15.89 -17.67 -10.29
C PRO A 61 14.61 -17.06 -9.69
N SER A 62 14.21 -15.91 -10.20
CA SER A 62 12.92 -15.30 -9.92
C SER A 62 11.82 -15.91 -10.80
N ILE A 63 10.56 -15.59 -10.47
CA ILE A 63 9.41 -15.96 -11.29
C ILE A 63 9.55 -15.39 -12.71
N TRP A 64 10.08 -14.17 -12.85
CA TRP A 64 10.28 -13.52 -14.15
C TRP A 64 11.44 -14.13 -14.95
N ASP A 65 12.53 -14.52 -14.30
CA ASP A 65 13.60 -15.31 -14.94
C ASP A 65 12.97 -16.58 -15.54
N THR A 66 12.23 -17.34 -14.74
CA THR A 66 11.60 -18.59 -15.20
C THR A 66 10.62 -18.36 -16.35
N PHE A 67 9.75 -17.35 -16.22
CA PHE A 67 8.70 -17.07 -17.20
C PHE A 67 9.26 -16.66 -18.56
N THR A 68 10.20 -15.71 -18.59
CA THR A 68 10.76 -15.19 -19.84
C THR A 68 11.61 -16.23 -20.58
N HIS A 69 12.39 -17.03 -19.85
CA HIS A 69 13.20 -18.10 -20.46
C HIS A 69 12.35 -19.28 -20.96
N ARG A 70 11.30 -19.65 -20.22
CA ARG A 70 10.47 -20.80 -20.60
C ARG A 70 9.48 -20.47 -21.71
N TYR A 71 9.07 -19.21 -21.82
CA TYR A 71 8.07 -18.77 -22.78
C TYR A 71 8.50 -17.50 -23.51
N PRO A 72 9.61 -17.52 -24.28
CA PRO A 72 10.14 -16.32 -24.94
C PRO A 72 9.14 -15.69 -25.91
N GLY A 73 8.28 -16.50 -26.56
CA GLY A 73 7.19 -15.99 -27.41
C GLY A 73 6.07 -15.25 -26.66
N LYS A 74 6.14 -15.16 -25.32
CA LYS A 74 5.28 -14.27 -24.53
C LYS A 74 5.88 -12.87 -24.37
N ILE A 75 7.13 -12.66 -24.80
CA ILE A 75 7.81 -11.37 -24.86
C ILE A 75 7.86 -10.93 -26.33
N THR A 76 7.43 -9.70 -26.62
CA THR A 76 7.20 -9.22 -27.99
C THR A 76 8.43 -9.30 -28.89
N ASP A 77 9.63 -9.08 -28.36
CA ASP A 77 10.90 -9.16 -29.07
C ASP A 77 11.70 -10.43 -28.73
N HIS A 78 11.07 -11.37 -28.00
CA HIS A 78 11.68 -12.61 -27.53
C HIS A 78 12.89 -12.44 -26.59
N SER A 79 13.12 -11.23 -26.05
CA SER A 79 14.20 -10.96 -25.09
C SER A 79 13.88 -11.45 -23.67
N ASN A 80 14.88 -11.37 -22.79
CA ASN A 80 14.77 -11.64 -21.35
C ASN A 80 15.41 -10.51 -20.52
N GLY A 81 15.42 -10.66 -19.19
CA GLY A 81 15.95 -9.65 -18.26
C GLY A 81 17.40 -9.87 -17.83
N ASP A 82 18.17 -10.74 -18.49
CA ASP A 82 19.48 -11.18 -17.99
C ASP A 82 20.50 -10.05 -17.87
N VAL A 83 20.46 -9.14 -18.84
CA VAL A 83 21.33 -7.95 -18.89
C VAL A 83 20.66 -6.76 -18.21
N ALA A 84 19.37 -6.52 -18.48
CA ALA A 84 18.62 -5.38 -17.98
C ALA A 84 19.37 -4.04 -18.20
N LEU A 85 19.57 -3.24 -17.15
CA LEU A 85 20.42 -2.03 -17.20
C LEU A 85 21.89 -2.30 -16.79
N ASP A 86 22.25 -3.55 -16.56
CA ASP A 86 23.62 -3.99 -16.28
C ASP A 86 24.20 -3.31 -15.00
N SER A 87 23.31 -2.94 -14.06
CA SER A 87 23.69 -2.18 -12.87
C SER A 87 24.66 -2.96 -11.98
N TYR A 88 24.54 -4.28 -11.94
CA TYR A 88 25.38 -5.16 -11.13
C TYR A 88 26.88 -4.99 -11.47
N TYR A 89 27.25 -4.94 -12.75
CA TYR A 89 28.66 -4.80 -13.18
C TYR A 89 29.15 -3.36 -13.26
N ARG A 90 28.23 -2.40 -13.43
CA ARG A 90 28.57 -0.97 -13.63
C ARG A 90 28.75 -0.18 -12.34
N TYR A 91 28.57 -0.81 -11.17
CA TYR A 91 28.58 -0.11 -9.89
C TYR A 91 29.83 -0.36 -9.02
N LYS A 92 30.06 0.53 -8.05
CA LYS A 92 31.30 0.59 -7.26
C LYS A 92 31.51 -0.63 -6.36
N LYS A 93 32.78 -1.00 -6.12
CA LYS A 93 33.21 -2.13 -5.27
C LYS A 93 32.80 -2.03 -3.79
N SER A 94 32.65 -0.83 -3.22
CA SER A 94 32.08 -0.61 -1.88
C SER A 94 31.03 0.50 -1.96
N GLN A 95 29.82 0.19 -1.49
CA GLN A 95 28.64 0.97 -1.82
C GLN A 95 28.05 1.72 -0.62
N LYS A 96 28.35 1.28 0.62
CA LYS A 96 27.70 1.76 1.85
C LYS A 96 26.17 1.85 1.70
N GLY A 97 25.61 0.96 0.88
CA GLY A 97 24.21 0.94 0.50
C GLY A 97 23.36 0.42 1.65
N LYS A 98 22.06 0.59 1.51
CA LYS A 98 21.06 -0.04 2.36
C LYS A 98 20.26 -1.02 1.53
N ILE A 99 19.92 -2.16 2.12
CA ILE A 99 19.11 -3.18 1.48
C ILE A 99 17.81 -3.40 2.26
N GLY A 100 16.73 -3.62 1.52
CA GLY A 100 15.40 -3.79 2.06
C GLY A 100 14.57 -4.70 1.17
N ILE A 101 13.32 -4.90 1.56
CA ILE A 101 12.31 -5.58 0.75
C ILE A 101 11.05 -4.73 0.67
N THR A 102 10.32 -4.82 -0.43
CA THR A 102 9.01 -4.19 -0.59
C THR A 102 7.89 -5.19 -0.35
N LEU A 103 6.95 -4.86 0.53
CA LEU A 103 5.80 -5.69 0.89
C LEU A 103 4.49 -4.98 0.54
N VAL A 104 3.52 -5.74 0.03
CA VAL A 104 2.17 -5.26 -0.24
C VAL A 104 1.27 -5.51 0.97
N SER A 105 0.52 -4.50 1.39
CA SER A 105 -0.61 -4.71 2.30
C SER A 105 -1.70 -3.66 2.11
N SER A 106 -2.95 -4.12 2.09
CA SER A 106 -4.09 -3.24 2.37
C SER A 106 -4.25 -3.02 3.88
N TRP A 107 -4.97 -1.98 4.27
CA TRP A 107 -5.45 -1.87 5.65
C TRP A 107 -6.70 -2.72 5.84
N ILE A 108 -6.81 -3.41 6.98
CA ILE A 108 -7.94 -4.27 7.28
C ILE A 108 -8.76 -3.68 8.43
N VAL A 109 -10.03 -3.40 8.14
CA VAL A 109 -11.00 -2.87 9.09
C VAL A 109 -11.91 -4.02 9.54
N PRO A 110 -12.11 -4.26 10.85
CA PRO A 110 -13.08 -5.27 11.26
C PRO A 110 -14.49 -4.83 10.86
N ILE A 111 -15.28 -5.74 10.26
CA ILE A 111 -16.63 -5.40 9.76
C ILE A 111 -17.57 -5.00 10.90
N SER A 112 -17.34 -5.46 12.13
CA SER A 112 -18.05 -5.01 13.33
C SER A 112 -17.11 -4.98 14.54
N ARG A 113 -17.60 -4.48 15.68
CA ARG A 113 -16.82 -4.46 16.93
C ARG A 113 -16.83 -5.80 17.68
N SER A 114 -17.39 -6.86 17.10
CA SER A 114 -17.35 -8.19 17.74
C SER A 114 -15.90 -8.68 17.86
N LYS A 115 -15.61 -9.41 18.94
CA LYS A 115 -14.28 -9.98 19.17
C LYS A 115 -13.84 -10.87 18.00
N SER A 116 -14.76 -11.63 17.40
CA SER A 116 -14.49 -12.48 16.23
C SER A 116 -14.03 -11.68 15.01
N ASN A 117 -14.69 -10.57 14.68
CA ASN A 117 -14.34 -9.75 13.52
C ASN A 117 -13.07 -8.93 13.74
N ILE A 118 -12.80 -8.51 14.98
CA ILE A 118 -11.51 -7.92 15.35
C ILE A 118 -10.38 -8.95 15.17
N ALA A 119 -10.58 -10.18 15.65
CA ALA A 119 -9.63 -11.27 15.44
C ALA A 119 -9.45 -11.59 13.95
N ALA A 120 -10.53 -11.60 13.16
CA ALA A 120 -10.46 -11.79 11.71
C ALA A 120 -9.63 -10.70 11.02
N ALA A 121 -9.78 -9.43 11.40
CA ALA A 121 -8.95 -8.36 10.86
C ALA A 121 -7.45 -8.57 11.18
N HIS A 122 -7.12 -9.03 12.39
CA HIS A 122 -5.74 -9.36 12.75
C HIS A 122 -5.21 -10.58 11.99
N ARG A 123 -6.02 -11.64 11.81
CA ARG A 123 -5.64 -12.81 11.01
C ARG A 123 -5.39 -12.43 9.55
N ALA A 124 -6.23 -11.60 8.95
CA ALA A 124 -6.00 -11.11 7.59
C ALA A 124 -4.69 -10.31 7.46
N LEU A 125 -4.33 -9.51 8.47
CA LEU A 125 -3.02 -8.83 8.49
C LEU A 125 -1.86 -9.81 8.67
N ASP A 126 -2.02 -10.87 9.47
CA ASP A 126 -1.01 -11.92 9.62
C ASP A 126 -0.79 -12.67 8.30
N PHE A 127 -1.85 -13.05 7.58
CA PHE A 127 -1.78 -13.74 6.29
C PHE A 127 -1.42 -12.82 5.09
N LYS A 128 -1.26 -11.52 5.32
CA LYS A 128 -0.79 -10.55 4.31
C LYS A 128 0.60 -10.03 4.68
N LEU A 129 0.65 -9.03 5.57
CA LEU A 129 1.88 -8.37 5.97
C LEU A 129 2.71 -9.27 6.91
N GLY A 130 2.06 -9.92 7.88
CA GLY A 130 2.73 -10.70 8.92
C GLY A 130 3.46 -11.93 8.39
N TRP A 131 2.98 -12.51 7.27
CA TRP A 131 3.60 -13.66 6.63
C TRP A 131 5.07 -13.39 6.30
N PHE A 132 5.38 -12.16 5.89
CA PHE A 132 6.74 -11.72 5.59
C PHE A 132 7.38 -10.95 6.76
N MET A 133 6.65 -10.01 7.37
CA MET A 133 7.20 -9.16 8.43
C MET A 133 7.57 -9.94 9.69
N SER A 134 6.85 -11.01 10.05
CA SER A 134 7.15 -11.79 11.25
C SER A 134 8.49 -12.53 11.12
N PRO A 135 8.78 -13.29 10.04
CA PRO A 135 10.11 -13.83 9.82
C PRO A 135 11.21 -12.76 9.83
N LEU A 136 11.01 -11.65 9.13
CA LEU A 136 12.01 -10.57 9.03
C LEU A 136 12.28 -9.89 10.39
N THR A 137 11.30 -9.84 11.29
CA THR A 137 11.45 -9.20 12.61
C THR A 137 11.89 -10.19 13.69
N TYR A 138 11.36 -11.41 13.66
CA TYR A 138 11.41 -12.35 14.77
C TYR A 138 12.07 -13.69 14.43
N GLY A 139 12.22 -14.01 13.14
CA GLY A 139 12.80 -15.27 12.67
C GLY A 139 11.80 -16.42 12.55
N TYR A 140 10.49 -16.16 12.63
CA TYR A 140 9.43 -17.17 12.51
C TYR A 140 8.11 -16.60 11.98
N TYR A 141 7.28 -17.44 11.39
CA TYR A 141 5.93 -17.07 10.93
C TYR A 141 4.97 -16.72 12.08
N PRO A 142 3.91 -15.91 11.82
CA PRO A 142 2.92 -15.57 12.84
C PRO A 142 2.30 -16.81 13.50
N ARG A 143 1.98 -16.73 14.80
CA ARG A 143 1.36 -17.85 15.53
C ARG A 143 0.03 -18.29 14.92
N THR A 144 -0.79 -17.34 14.47
CA THR A 144 -2.06 -17.58 13.78
C THR A 144 -1.87 -18.44 12.52
N MET A 145 -0.86 -18.14 11.70
CA MET A 145 -0.54 -18.93 10.51
C MET A 145 -0.07 -20.34 10.88
N ARG A 146 0.85 -20.48 11.84
CA ARG A 146 1.32 -21.81 12.29
C ARG A 146 0.15 -22.68 12.79
N THR A 147 -0.80 -22.09 13.51
CA THR A 147 -1.97 -22.81 14.02
C THR A 147 -2.97 -23.19 12.93
N LEU A 148 -3.25 -22.31 11.97
CA LEU A 148 -4.28 -22.55 10.96
C LEU A 148 -3.78 -23.34 9.74
N VAL A 149 -2.53 -23.13 9.35
CA VAL A 149 -1.92 -23.82 8.19
C VAL A 149 -1.36 -25.18 8.61
N GLY A 150 -0.86 -25.30 9.85
CA GLY A 150 -0.29 -26.53 10.39
C GLY A 150 0.93 -27.00 9.61
N ASP A 151 1.01 -28.32 9.39
CA ASP A 151 2.17 -29.00 8.79
C ASP A 151 2.47 -28.59 7.34
N ARG A 152 1.53 -27.91 6.67
CA ARG A 152 1.77 -27.34 5.33
C ARG A 152 2.65 -26.10 5.36
N LEU A 153 2.83 -25.46 6.52
CA LEU A 153 3.68 -24.28 6.65
C LEU A 153 5.11 -24.73 6.96
N PRO A 154 6.10 -24.50 6.05
CA PRO A 154 7.46 -24.92 6.30
C PRO A 154 8.05 -24.26 7.54
N GLU A 155 8.95 -24.97 8.22
CA GLU A 155 9.68 -24.43 9.35
C GLU A 155 11.08 -23.96 8.95
N PHE A 156 11.49 -22.81 9.49
CA PHE A 156 12.88 -22.38 9.38
C PHE A 156 13.75 -23.24 10.29
N SER A 157 14.85 -23.77 9.76
CA SER A 157 15.93 -24.26 10.60
C SER A 157 16.48 -23.15 11.50
N LYS A 158 17.15 -23.51 12.59
CA LYS A 158 17.83 -22.53 13.48
C LYS A 158 18.82 -21.64 12.74
N LYS A 159 19.44 -22.12 11.66
CA LYS A 159 20.36 -21.34 10.82
C LYS A 159 19.59 -20.31 9.99
N GLN A 160 18.53 -20.72 9.29
CA GLN A 160 17.70 -19.82 8.49
C GLN A 160 16.99 -18.77 9.33
N SER A 161 16.44 -19.16 10.49
CA SER A 161 15.77 -18.24 11.42
C SER A 161 16.71 -17.13 11.89
N ARG A 162 17.97 -17.45 12.20
CA ARG A 162 19.00 -16.45 12.54
C ARG A 162 19.38 -15.56 11.35
N MET A 163 19.38 -16.11 10.15
CA MET A 163 19.75 -15.40 8.92
C MET A 163 18.69 -14.37 8.50
N VAL A 164 17.40 -14.71 8.60
CA VAL A 164 16.29 -13.83 8.18
C VAL A 164 15.92 -12.77 9.23
N LYS A 165 16.15 -13.06 10.51
CA LYS A 165 15.81 -12.15 11.60
C LYS A 165 16.69 -10.91 11.56
N GLY A 166 16.08 -9.75 11.31
CA GLY A 166 16.77 -8.46 11.24
C GLY A 166 17.61 -8.28 9.98
N SER A 167 17.31 -9.01 8.91
CA SER A 167 18.11 -9.03 7.68
C SER A 167 17.94 -7.81 6.77
N LEU A 168 17.32 -6.72 7.25
CA LEU A 168 16.95 -5.55 6.45
C LEU A 168 17.38 -4.25 7.13
N ASP A 169 17.88 -3.30 6.33
CA ASP A 169 18.11 -1.92 6.76
C ASP A 169 16.83 -1.08 6.74
N PHE A 170 15.87 -1.44 5.89
CA PHE A 170 14.57 -0.80 5.77
C PHE A 170 13.51 -1.75 5.19
N VAL A 171 12.24 -1.37 5.30
CA VAL A 171 11.12 -2.03 4.62
C VAL A 171 10.36 -1.05 3.71
N GLY A 172 10.16 -1.45 2.47
CA GLY A 172 9.24 -0.80 1.54
C GLY A 172 7.81 -1.29 1.78
N LEU A 173 6.84 -0.39 1.82
CA LEU A 173 5.41 -0.72 1.89
C LEU A 173 4.67 -0.16 0.68
N ASN A 174 3.95 -1.06 0.00
CA ASN A 174 3.04 -0.74 -1.08
C ASN A 174 1.61 -0.70 -0.53
N TYR A 175 0.97 0.47 -0.60
CA TYR A 175 -0.38 0.71 -0.08
C TYR A 175 -1.30 1.33 -1.14
N TYR A 176 -2.44 0.70 -1.38
CA TYR A 176 -3.43 1.16 -2.37
C TYR A 176 -4.85 1.34 -1.81
N THR A 177 -5.28 0.43 -0.93
CA THR A 177 -6.70 0.29 -0.56
C THR A 177 -6.87 -0.28 0.85
N ALA A 178 -8.12 -0.40 1.28
CA ALA A 178 -8.51 -1.09 2.49
C ALA A 178 -9.67 -2.06 2.24
N ASN A 179 -9.86 -3.03 3.14
CA ASN A 179 -10.99 -3.96 3.12
C ASN A 179 -11.61 -4.07 4.50
N TYR A 180 -12.90 -4.41 4.55
CA TYR A 180 -13.50 -4.97 5.75
C TYR A 180 -13.16 -6.46 5.88
N ALA A 181 -13.02 -6.94 7.11
CA ALA A 181 -12.83 -8.36 7.42
C ALA A 181 -13.95 -8.86 8.35
N ALA A 182 -14.53 -10.00 7.97
CA ALA A 182 -15.45 -10.77 8.79
C ALA A 182 -14.86 -12.16 9.10
N ASP A 183 -15.15 -12.68 10.29
CA ASP A 183 -14.87 -14.08 10.62
C ASP A 183 -15.79 -14.98 9.82
N ASP A 184 -15.23 -15.91 9.04
CA ASP A 184 -16.02 -16.84 8.23
C ASP A 184 -15.96 -18.23 8.85
N VAL A 185 -16.98 -18.55 9.66
CA VAL A 185 -17.11 -19.83 10.35
C VAL A 185 -17.29 -21.02 9.40
N GLN A 186 -17.72 -20.80 8.15
CA GLN A 186 -17.90 -21.90 7.19
C GLN A 186 -16.55 -22.36 6.63
N LEU A 187 -15.57 -21.47 6.53
CA LEU A 187 -14.23 -21.84 6.07
C LEU A 187 -13.55 -22.84 7.00
N TYR A 188 -13.90 -22.88 8.29
CA TYR A 188 -13.41 -23.89 9.25
C TYR A 188 -13.84 -25.32 8.89
N LYS A 189 -14.89 -25.48 8.07
CA LYS A 189 -15.44 -26.78 7.66
C LYS A 189 -15.05 -27.16 6.23
N THR A 190 -14.30 -26.31 5.53
CA THR A 190 -13.96 -26.53 4.12
C THR A 190 -12.94 -27.66 3.99
N VAL A 191 -13.27 -28.66 3.18
CA VAL A 191 -12.37 -29.80 2.88
C VAL A 191 -11.31 -29.39 1.83
N ASN A 192 -11.64 -28.41 0.98
CA ASN A 192 -10.73 -27.87 -0.03
C ASN A 192 -9.76 -26.85 0.60
N ILE A 193 -8.63 -27.37 1.06
CA ILE A 193 -7.56 -26.58 1.65
C ILE A 193 -6.95 -25.64 0.59
N SER A 194 -6.84 -24.35 0.91
CA SER A 194 -6.24 -23.35 0.03
C SER A 194 -5.62 -22.21 0.83
N SER A 195 -4.49 -21.69 0.37
CA SER A 195 -3.87 -20.49 0.94
C SER A 195 -4.81 -19.28 1.00
N THR A 196 -5.80 -19.21 0.10
CA THR A 196 -6.80 -18.14 0.05
C THR A 196 -7.87 -18.26 1.13
N THR A 197 -8.12 -19.46 1.66
CA THR A 197 -9.15 -19.73 2.67
C THR A 197 -8.57 -19.97 4.06
N ASP A 198 -7.29 -20.36 4.17
CA ASP A 198 -6.59 -20.71 5.42
C ASP A 198 -6.69 -19.65 6.54
N SER A 199 -6.90 -18.37 6.20
CA SER A 199 -7.07 -17.32 7.21
C SER A 199 -8.42 -17.35 7.93
N HIS A 200 -9.41 -18.06 7.36
CA HIS A 200 -10.82 -18.05 7.77
C HIS A 200 -11.39 -16.62 7.85
N VAL A 201 -11.06 -15.79 6.86
CA VAL A 201 -11.53 -14.39 6.78
C VAL A 201 -12.23 -14.16 5.46
N GLN A 202 -13.45 -13.63 5.54
CA GLN A 202 -14.11 -13.03 4.39
C GLN A 202 -13.69 -11.56 4.29
N LEU A 203 -13.03 -11.20 3.19
CA LEU A 203 -12.73 -9.80 2.87
C LEU A 203 -13.81 -9.21 1.98
N THR A 204 -14.25 -8.00 2.29
CA THR A 204 -15.23 -7.27 1.47
C THR A 204 -14.89 -5.79 1.40
N VAL A 205 -15.39 -5.12 0.37
CA VAL A 205 -15.25 -3.68 0.17
C VAL A 205 -16.47 -2.90 0.66
N SER A 206 -17.56 -3.59 1.03
CA SER A 206 -18.80 -2.99 1.47
C SER A 206 -19.29 -3.55 2.81
N LYS A 207 -19.99 -2.72 3.56
CA LYS A 207 -20.67 -3.08 4.80
C LYS A 207 -22.04 -2.41 4.80
N ASN A 208 -23.12 -3.18 4.94
CA ASN A 208 -24.50 -2.69 4.95
C ASN A 208 -24.81 -1.79 3.73
N GLY A 209 -24.41 -2.24 2.53
CA GLY A 209 -24.58 -1.49 1.28
C GLY A 209 -23.66 -0.27 1.12
N ARG A 210 -22.79 0.06 2.08
CA ARG A 210 -21.86 1.18 2.01
C ARG A 210 -20.43 0.71 1.73
N PHE A 211 -19.84 1.18 0.63
CA PHE A 211 -18.45 0.91 0.31
C PHE A 211 -17.49 1.58 1.31
N ILE A 212 -16.31 0.99 1.47
CA ILE A 212 -15.26 1.48 2.37
C ILE A 212 -14.68 2.83 1.93
N GLY A 213 -14.77 3.15 0.64
CA GLY A 213 -14.32 4.41 0.05
C GLY A 213 -14.92 4.61 -1.34
N ALA A 214 -14.46 5.64 -2.06
CA ALA A 214 -14.81 5.83 -3.47
C ALA A 214 -14.02 4.85 -4.35
N ALA A 215 -14.66 4.25 -5.35
CA ALA A 215 -13.97 3.34 -6.28
C ALA A 215 -12.92 4.10 -7.14
N SER A 216 -11.82 3.42 -7.44
CA SER A 216 -10.92 3.81 -8.52
C SER A 216 -11.32 3.12 -9.83
N GLY A 217 -10.60 3.39 -10.93
CA GLY A 217 -10.77 2.66 -12.17
C GLY A 217 -10.25 1.22 -12.11
N ALA A 218 -9.29 0.93 -11.21
CA ALA A 218 -8.82 -0.43 -10.96
C ALA A 218 -9.84 -1.19 -10.10
N ALA A 219 -10.29 -2.35 -10.59
CA ALA A 219 -11.23 -3.21 -9.88
C ALA A 219 -10.71 -3.55 -8.46
N ALA A 220 -11.61 -3.59 -7.48
CA ALA A 220 -11.34 -3.82 -6.06
C ALA A 220 -10.50 -2.74 -5.32
N PHE A 221 -10.08 -1.65 -5.97
CA PHE A 221 -9.37 -0.56 -5.28
C PHE A 221 -10.33 0.58 -4.92
N TYR A 222 -10.41 0.84 -3.61
CA TYR A 222 -11.27 1.87 -3.02
C TYR A 222 -10.42 2.86 -2.23
N VAL A 223 -10.65 4.14 -2.46
CA VAL A 223 -9.85 5.23 -1.90
C VAL A 223 -10.13 5.36 -0.40
N TYR A 224 -9.16 4.93 0.40
CA TYR A 224 -9.24 4.96 1.86
C TYR A 224 -7.96 5.54 2.48
N PRO A 225 -7.76 6.87 2.46
CA PRO A 225 -6.49 7.47 2.82
C PRO A 225 -6.06 7.23 4.27
N ARG A 226 -7.02 7.11 5.21
CA ARG A 226 -6.69 6.83 6.61
C ARG A 226 -5.98 5.49 6.82
N GLY A 227 -6.21 4.52 5.94
CA GLY A 227 -5.62 3.19 6.09
C GLY A 227 -4.10 3.16 5.95
N ILE A 228 -3.47 4.10 5.20
CA ILE A 228 -2.00 4.16 5.14
C ILE A 228 -1.41 4.49 6.53
N ARG A 229 -2.02 5.43 7.25
CA ARG A 229 -1.61 5.77 8.62
C ARG A 229 -1.84 4.59 9.56
N GLU A 230 -3.00 3.96 9.51
CA GLU A 230 -3.31 2.84 10.40
C GLU A 230 -2.35 1.66 10.17
N LEU A 231 -2.02 1.35 8.91
CA LEU A 231 -1.05 0.32 8.55
C LEU A 231 0.35 0.64 9.08
N LEU A 232 0.78 1.91 8.96
CA LEU A 232 2.07 2.37 9.46
C LEU A 232 2.16 2.32 10.99
N ILE A 233 1.12 2.76 11.69
CA ILE A 233 1.04 2.68 13.15
C ILE A 233 1.02 1.23 13.62
N TYR A 234 0.28 0.35 12.93
CA TYR A 234 0.28 -1.07 13.20
C TYR A 234 1.68 -1.66 13.01
N THR A 235 2.35 -1.32 11.91
CA THR A 235 3.70 -1.81 11.60
C THR A 235 4.70 -1.37 12.67
N LYS A 236 4.66 -0.09 13.07
CA LYS A 236 5.44 0.45 14.17
C LYS A 236 5.27 -0.36 15.45
N LYS A 237 4.02 -0.53 15.89
CA LYS A 237 3.70 -1.20 17.16
C LYS A 237 4.06 -2.68 17.15
N LYS A 238 3.81 -3.38 16.04
CA LYS A 238 3.96 -4.83 15.95
C LYS A 238 5.36 -5.29 15.56
N TYR A 239 6.15 -4.48 14.86
CA TYR A 239 7.41 -4.90 14.26
C TYR A 239 8.60 -4.00 14.62
N ARG A 240 8.61 -3.42 15.84
CA ARG A 240 9.74 -2.65 16.40
C ARG A 240 10.10 -1.37 15.65
N ASN A 241 9.10 -0.69 15.05
CA ASN A 241 9.27 0.58 14.35
C ASN A 241 10.46 0.60 13.35
N PRO A 242 10.44 -0.27 12.33
CA PRO A 242 11.53 -0.31 11.36
C PRO A 242 11.58 0.99 10.55
N VAL A 243 12.71 1.24 9.89
CA VAL A 243 12.79 2.29 8.87
C VAL A 243 11.89 1.92 7.70
N ILE A 244 10.96 2.80 7.32
CA ILE A 244 9.95 2.55 6.29
C ILE A 244 10.12 3.51 5.11
N PHE A 245 9.91 2.98 3.90
CA PHE A 245 9.64 3.75 2.70
C PHE A 245 8.27 3.38 2.15
N ILE A 246 7.46 4.34 1.74
CA ILE A 246 6.28 4.06 0.93
C ILE A 246 6.76 3.89 -0.51
N THR A 247 7.01 2.64 -0.91
CA THR A 247 7.60 2.30 -2.22
C THR A 247 6.57 2.32 -3.34
N GLU A 248 5.29 2.14 -3.01
CA GLU A 248 4.19 2.41 -3.93
C GLU A 248 2.96 2.92 -3.20
N ASN A 249 2.33 3.92 -3.81
CA ASN A 249 0.96 4.33 -3.53
C ASN A 249 0.43 4.97 -4.80
N GLY A 250 -0.76 4.59 -5.26
CA GLY A 250 -1.22 4.98 -6.60
C GLY A 250 -2.72 4.89 -6.80
N TYR A 251 -3.20 5.55 -7.86
CA TYR A 251 -4.61 5.57 -8.26
C TYR A 251 -4.75 5.20 -9.74
N GLY A 252 -5.40 4.07 -10.00
CA GLY A 252 -5.70 3.60 -11.34
C GLY A 252 -6.95 4.27 -11.89
N GLU A 253 -6.88 4.74 -13.14
CA GLU A 253 -8.03 5.21 -13.91
C GLU A 253 -8.32 4.26 -15.05
N LEU A 254 -9.61 4.10 -15.38
CA LEU A 254 -10.00 3.39 -16.60
C LEU A 254 -9.45 4.18 -17.80
N ASN A 255 -8.83 3.46 -18.71
CA ASN A 255 -8.39 4.01 -19.97
C ASN A 255 -9.61 4.22 -20.88
N ASN A 256 -9.85 5.46 -21.30
CA ASN A 256 -10.89 5.78 -22.26
C ASN A 256 -10.25 6.37 -23.53
N HIS A 257 -10.14 5.56 -24.57
CA HIS A 257 -9.46 5.90 -25.82
C HIS A 257 -10.23 6.94 -26.64
N THR A 258 -11.49 7.20 -26.33
CA THR A 258 -12.31 8.19 -27.06
C THR A 258 -12.17 9.60 -26.48
N LEU A 259 -11.52 9.76 -25.33
CA LEU A 259 -11.30 11.08 -24.74
C LEU A 259 -10.23 11.85 -25.53
N PRO A 260 -10.48 13.12 -25.88
CA PRO A 260 -9.43 14.01 -26.35
C PRO A 260 -8.28 14.07 -25.34
N LEU A 261 -7.04 14.15 -25.82
CA LEU A 261 -5.85 14.18 -24.97
C LEU A 261 -5.96 15.20 -23.83
N GLN A 262 -6.43 16.42 -24.13
CA GLN A 262 -6.58 17.49 -23.13
C GLN A 262 -7.53 17.13 -21.97
N GLU A 263 -8.54 16.28 -22.21
CA GLU A 263 -9.40 15.76 -21.15
C GLU A 263 -8.76 14.57 -20.43
N ALA A 264 -8.08 13.68 -21.15
CA ALA A 264 -7.37 12.54 -20.57
C ALA A 264 -6.23 12.95 -19.61
N LEU A 265 -5.68 14.17 -19.75
CA LEU A 265 -4.68 14.73 -18.84
C LEU A 265 -5.27 15.28 -17.52
N LYS A 266 -6.61 15.41 -17.39
CA LYS A 266 -7.28 15.98 -16.21
C LYS A 266 -7.58 14.93 -15.13
N ASP A 267 -6.54 14.32 -14.61
CA ASP A 267 -6.62 13.28 -13.58
C ASP A 267 -6.77 13.83 -12.14
N ASP A 268 -7.73 14.73 -11.91
CA ASP A 268 -7.90 15.43 -10.64
C ASP A 268 -8.15 14.47 -9.46
N LYS A 269 -8.80 13.33 -9.72
CA LYS A 269 -9.02 12.27 -8.72
C LYS A 269 -7.70 11.65 -8.25
N ARG A 270 -6.73 11.46 -9.15
CA ARG A 270 -5.38 10.97 -8.83
C ARG A 270 -4.62 12.02 -8.01
N ALA A 271 -4.69 13.29 -8.40
CA ALA A 271 -4.06 14.38 -7.62
C ALA A 271 -4.63 14.48 -6.19
N ASP A 272 -5.96 14.41 -6.03
CA ASP A 272 -6.59 14.43 -4.71
C ASP A 272 -6.29 13.16 -3.88
N PHE A 273 -6.22 11.98 -4.53
CA PHE A 273 -5.77 10.75 -3.89
C PHE A 273 -4.39 10.94 -3.25
N TYR A 274 -3.42 11.42 -4.02
CA TYR A 274 -2.06 11.65 -3.54
C TYR A 274 -2.01 12.64 -2.39
N ARG A 275 -2.67 13.80 -2.54
CA ARG A 275 -2.77 14.81 -1.49
C ARG A 275 -3.30 14.22 -0.18
N ARG A 276 -4.40 13.47 -0.22
CA ARG A 276 -5.01 12.88 0.98
C ARG A 276 -4.12 11.82 1.62
N HIS A 277 -3.48 10.96 0.85
CA HIS A 277 -2.59 9.92 1.40
C HIS A 277 -1.34 10.55 2.04
N LEU A 278 -0.75 11.56 1.40
CA LEU A 278 0.39 12.29 1.96
C LEU A 278 0.05 13.05 3.25
N LEU A 279 -1.18 13.55 3.40
CA LEU A 279 -1.66 14.13 4.67
C LEU A 279 -1.69 13.09 5.79
N TYR A 280 -2.16 11.88 5.52
CA TYR A 280 -2.16 10.78 6.50
C TYR A 280 -0.77 10.22 6.77
N LEU A 281 0.10 10.21 5.75
CA LEU A 281 1.51 9.84 5.90
C LEU A 281 2.23 10.81 6.83
N ARG A 282 2.04 12.11 6.64
CA ARG A 282 2.58 13.15 7.53
C ARG A 282 2.11 12.94 8.96
N ARG A 283 0.83 12.64 9.17
CA ARG A 283 0.29 12.32 10.50
C ARG A 283 0.97 11.08 11.11
N ALA A 284 1.18 10.01 10.34
CA ALA A 284 1.89 8.83 10.83
C ALA A 284 3.33 9.15 11.28
N ILE A 285 4.04 10.02 10.54
CA ILE A 285 5.38 10.51 10.91
C ILE A 285 5.32 11.33 12.20
N GLN A 286 4.32 12.22 12.34
CA GLN A 286 4.08 13.00 13.57
C GLN A 286 3.76 12.10 14.78
N ASP A 287 3.12 10.96 14.55
CA ASP A 287 2.88 9.91 15.56
C ASP A 287 4.12 9.02 15.81
N GLY A 288 5.27 9.40 15.25
CA GLY A 288 6.59 8.81 15.48
C GLY A 288 6.86 7.51 14.71
N VAL A 289 6.20 7.28 13.57
CA VAL A 289 6.60 6.22 12.65
C VAL A 289 7.83 6.68 11.85
N ASP A 290 8.88 5.85 11.76
CA ASP A 290 10.12 6.18 11.03
C ASP A 290 9.95 5.99 9.52
N VAL A 291 9.20 6.88 8.86
CA VAL A 291 9.08 6.90 7.40
C VAL A 291 10.07 7.90 6.81
N ARG A 292 10.87 7.45 5.84
CA ARG A 292 11.95 8.26 5.24
C ARG A 292 11.77 8.56 3.76
N GLY A 293 10.75 8.02 3.11
CA GLY A 293 10.43 8.41 1.75
C GLY A 293 9.10 7.92 1.21
N TYR A 294 8.73 8.49 0.07
CA TYR A 294 7.48 8.24 -0.64
C TYR A 294 7.70 8.21 -2.15
N PHE A 295 7.17 7.16 -2.79
CA PHE A 295 7.28 6.90 -4.21
C PHE A 295 5.89 6.72 -4.80
N ALA A 296 5.52 7.61 -5.73
CA ALA A 296 4.24 7.56 -6.40
C ALA A 296 4.22 6.41 -7.41
N TRP A 297 3.16 5.60 -7.38
CA TRP A 297 2.90 4.59 -8.40
C TRP A 297 1.86 5.09 -9.41
N SER A 298 2.23 5.38 -10.66
CA SER A 298 3.54 5.18 -11.29
C SER A 298 4.01 6.45 -12.00
N LEU A 299 5.27 6.46 -12.45
CA LEU A 299 5.79 7.57 -13.24
C LEU A 299 5.07 7.69 -14.59
N LEU A 300 4.86 6.56 -15.27
CA LEU A 300 4.31 6.46 -16.62
C LEU A 300 3.14 5.48 -16.61
N ASP A 301 2.12 5.75 -17.43
CA ASP A 301 1.18 4.71 -17.81
C ASP A 301 1.97 3.53 -18.41
N ASN A 302 1.63 2.31 -18.00
CA ASN A 302 2.36 1.11 -18.39
C ASN A 302 1.41 -0.09 -18.49
N PHE A 303 1.97 -1.30 -18.58
CA PHE A 303 1.22 -2.55 -18.69
C PHE A 303 0.79 -3.06 -17.29
N GLU A 304 -0.53 -3.10 -17.04
CA GLU A 304 -1.13 -3.42 -15.74
C GLU A 304 -1.56 -4.89 -15.62
N TRP A 305 -0.62 -5.80 -15.88
CA TRP A 305 -0.79 -7.25 -15.68
C TRP A 305 -2.02 -7.80 -16.44
N ASN A 306 -2.95 -8.45 -15.73
CA ASN A 306 -4.18 -9.01 -16.30
C ASN A 306 -5.12 -7.94 -16.90
N ASN A 307 -4.93 -6.66 -16.57
CA ASN A 307 -5.71 -5.57 -17.16
C ASN A 307 -5.09 -5.02 -18.45
N GLY A 308 -3.88 -5.44 -18.82
CA GLY A 308 -3.15 -4.89 -19.96
C GLY A 308 -3.05 -3.37 -19.88
N TYR A 309 -3.46 -2.67 -20.95
CA TYR A 309 -3.45 -1.21 -21.01
C TYR A 309 -4.83 -0.57 -20.70
N THR A 310 -5.78 -1.33 -20.15
CA THR A 310 -7.13 -0.82 -19.83
C THR A 310 -7.18 0.04 -18.58
N ILE A 311 -6.11 0.00 -17.75
CA ILE A 311 -5.95 0.82 -16.55
C ILE A 311 -4.69 1.67 -16.69
N ARG A 312 -4.75 2.91 -16.20
CA ARG A 312 -3.65 3.88 -16.23
C ARG A 312 -3.31 4.32 -14.80
N PHE A 313 -2.11 4.01 -14.31
CA PHE A 313 -1.61 4.48 -13.01
C PHE A 313 -0.65 5.67 -13.09
N GLY A 314 -0.14 5.98 -14.28
CA GLY A 314 0.91 6.96 -14.46
C GLY A 314 0.47 8.38 -14.11
N ILE A 315 1.36 9.13 -13.47
CA ILE A 315 1.24 10.60 -13.38
C ILE A 315 1.55 11.28 -14.72
N ASN A 316 2.21 10.57 -15.64
CA ASN A 316 2.36 10.97 -17.04
C ASN A 316 1.58 10.01 -17.94
N TYR A 317 0.82 10.60 -18.86
CA TYR A 317 0.12 9.88 -19.92
C TYR A 317 1.13 9.35 -20.93
N VAL A 318 0.90 8.12 -21.39
CA VAL A 318 1.63 7.52 -22.52
C VAL A 318 0.64 7.29 -23.67
N ASP A 319 0.95 7.89 -24.81
CA ASP A 319 0.16 7.74 -26.03
C ASP A 319 0.60 6.49 -26.80
N TYR A 320 -0.14 5.41 -26.66
CA TYR A 320 0.16 4.15 -27.34
C TYR A 320 -0.08 4.19 -28.86
N ASN A 321 -0.79 5.21 -29.36
CA ASN A 321 -1.09 5.37 -30.78
C ASN A 321 -0.15 6.36 -31.48
N ASP A 322 0.58 7.17 -30.72
CA ASP A 322 1.52 8.18 -31.24
C ASP A 322 2.94 7.93 -30.68
N GLY A 323 3.54 6.81 -31.08
CA GLY A 323 4.95 6.51 -30.80
C GLY A 323 5.34 6.50 -29.32
N LEU A 324 4.41 6.18 -28.41
CA LEU A 324 4.60 6.23 -26.96
C LEU A 324 4.93 7.64 -26.46
N LYS A 325 4.39 8.71 -27.06
CA LYS A 325 4.68 10.07 -26.59
C LYS A 325 4.18 10.30 -25.16
N ARG A 326 4.95 11.04 -24.36
CA ARG A 326 4.67 11.28 -22.92
C ARG A 326 4.13 12.68 -22.70
N TYR A 327 3.06 12.78 -21.91
CA TYR A 327 2.44 14.06 -21.54
C TYR A 327 2.18 14.11 -20.03
N PRO A 328 2.59 15.18 -19.32
CA PRO A 328 2.34 15.29 -17.89
C PRO A 328 0.83 15.49 -17.63
N LYS A 329 0.25 14.63 -16.78
CA LYS A 329 -1.12 14.82 -16.29
C LYS A 329 -1.16 15.89 -15.19
N ARG A 330 -2.35 16.31 -14.78
CA ARG A 330 -2.51 17.27 -13.67
C ARG A 330 -1.87 16.80 -12.37
N SER A 331 -1.87 15.50 -12.08
CA SER A 331 -1.17 14.94 -10.92
C SER A 331 0.35 15.11 -10.99
N ALA A 332 0.98 14.98 -12.16
CA ALA A 332 2.40 15.30 -12.35
C ALA A 332 2.68 16.80 -12.14
N ILE A 333 1.81 17.66 -12.67
CA ILE A 333 1.90 19.12 -12.45
C ILE A 333 1.72 19.47 -10.97
N TRP A 334 0.81 18.77 -10.28
CA TRP A 334 0.60 18.92 -8.84
C TRP A 334 1.85 18.50 -8.06
N PHE A 335 2.43 17.34 -8.35
CA PHE A 335 3.70 16.90 -7.74
C PHE A 335 4.83 17.89 -8.02
N LYS A 336 4.94 18.42 -9.24
CA LYS A 336 5.93 19.46 -9.59
C LYS A 336 5.80 20.69 -8.68
N LYS A 337 4.58 21.14 -8.37
CA LYS A 337 4.33 22.25 -7.44
C LYS A 337 4.63 21.86 -6.00
N PHE A 338 4.15 20.70 -5.57
CA PHE A 338 4.34 20.16 -4.23
C PHE A 338 5.82 19.96 -3.87
N LEU A 339 6.65 19.54 -4.83
CA LEU A 339 8.07 19.23 -4.65
C LEU A 339 8.99 20.47 -4.71
N LYS A 340 8.48 21.64 -5.10
CA LYS A 340 9.28 22.88 -5.03
C LYS A 340 9.68 23.14 -3.58
N LYS A 341 10.97 23.39 -3.38
CA LYS A 341 11.53 23.80 -2.09
C LYS A 341 11.21 25.27 -1.83
#